data_AF-A0A920AMY4-F1
#
_entry.id   AF-A0A920AMY4-F1
#
_cell.length_a   1.000
_cell.length_b   1.000
_cell.length_c   1.000
_cell.angle_alpha   90.00
_cell.angle_beta   90.00
_cell.angle_gamma   90.00
#
_symmetry.space_group_name_H-M   'P 1'
#
loop_
_entity.id
_entity.type
_entity.pdbx_description
1 polymer ?
#
loop_
_entity_poly.entity_id
_entity_poly.type
_entity_poly.pdbx_seq_one_letter_code
_entity_poly.pdbx_strand_id
1 'polypeptide(L)' 'MISVNDMDSDILVVSENGYGKRSKLEDYQMTNRGGKGVKTISVTEKTGSLVSIKNVSDRMT' A
#
# COMPACT_ATOMS: atom_id res chain seq x y z
N MET A 1 -6.24 6.64 -0.58
CA MET A 1 -5.54 7.16 -1.78
C MET A 1 -4.18 7.63 -1.33
N ILE A 2 -3.12 7.34 -2.07
CA ILE A 2 -1.76 7.76 -1.76
C ILE A 2 -1.26 8.60 -2.93
N SER A 3 -0.69 9.75 -2.61
CA SER A 3 0.13 10.52 -3.55
C SER A 3 1.58 10.28 -3.17
N VAL A 4 2.39 9.88 -4.15
CA VAL A 4 3.83 9.71 -4.00
C VAL A 4 4.53 10.75 -4.86
N ASN A 5 5.59 11.35 -4.31
CA ASN A 5 6.45 12.30 -5.02
C ASN A 5 7.79 11.66 -5.41
N ASP A 6 8.07 10.44 -4.92
CA ASP A 6 9.29 9.70 -5.14
C ASP A 6 8.94 8.30 -5.66
N MET A 7 9.48 7.98 -6.84
CA MET A 7 9.20 6.72 -7.53
C MET A 7 10.01 5.54 -6.98
N ASP A 8 11.05 5.82 -6.18
CA ASP A 8 11.89 4.79 -5.54
C ASP A 8 11.31 4.29 -4.20
N SER A 9 10.10 4.74 -3.84
CA SER A 9 9.42 4.31 -2.62
C SER A 9 8.67 2.99 -2.80
N ASP A 10 8.49 2.27 -1.70
CA ASP A 10 7.63 1.09 -1.62
C ASP A 10 6.30 1.43 -0.96
N ILE A 11 5.28 0.61 -1.21
CA ILE A 11 4.00 0.67 -0.51
C ILE A 11 3.97 -0.41 0.57
N LEU A 12 3.85 0.03 1.82
CA LEU A 12 3.60 -0.83 2.97
C LEU A 12 2.13 -0.76 3.38
N VAL A 13 1.48 -1.92 3.45
CA VAL A 13 0.15 -2.08 4.05
C VAL A 13 0.23 -2.87 5.34
N VAL A 14 -0.69 -2.55 6.26
CA VAL A 14 -0.89 -3.28 7.52
C VAL A 14 -2.38 -3.51 7.75
N SER A 15 -2.74 -4.73 8.17
CA SER A 15 -4.10 -5.13 8.53
C SER A 15 -4.29 -5.28 10.05
N GLU A 16 -5.54 -5.37 10.49
CA GLU A 16 -5.91 -5.41 11.92
C GLU A 16 -5.31 -6.59 12.68
N ASN A 17 -5.15 -7.75 12.02
CA ASN A 17 -4.55 -8.93 12.64
C ASN A 17 -3.01 -8.94 12.54
N GLY A 18 -2.39 -7.80 12.20
CA GLY A 18 -0.93 -7.65 12.16
C GLY A 18 -0.26 -8.19 10.90
N TYR A 19 -1.01 -8.47 9.83
CA TYR A 19 -0.41 -8.86 8.56
C TYR A 19 0.03 -7.64 7.77
N GLY A 20 1.26 -7.69 7.27
CA GLY A 20 1.83 -6.65 6.42
C GLY A 20 2.21 -7.19 5.05
N LYS A 21 2.13 -6.32 4.04
CA LYS A 21 2.71 -6.57 2.71
C LYS A 21 3.47 -5.32 2.28
N ARG A 22 4.71 -5.51 1.86
CA ARG A 22 5.52 -4.49 1.20
C ARG A 22 5.63 -4.84 -0.28
N SER A 23 5.26 -3.90 -1.13
CA SER A 23 5.29 -4.04 -2.60
C SER A 23 5.95 -2.82 -3.20
N LYS A 24 6.61 -2.98 -4.33
CA LYS A 24 7.20 -1.85 -5.02
C LYS A 24 6.12 -0.94 -5.57
N LEU A 25 6.41 0.35 -5.71
CA LEU A 25 5.47 1.27 -6.35
C LEU A 25 5.15 0.88 -7.79
N GLU A 26 6.12 0.30 -8.53
CA GLU A 26 5.92 -0.18 -9.90
C GLU A 26 4.86 -1.29 -10.05
N ASP A 27 4.56 -2.02 -8.96
CA ASP A 27 3.50 -3.04 -8.95
C ASP A 27 2.09 -2.41 -8.95
N TYR A 28 1.98 -1.10 -8.68
CA TYR A 28 0.72 -0.37 -8.62
C TYR A 28 0.52 0.45 -9.90
N GLN A 29 -0.57 0.16 -10.61
CA GLN A 29 -0.96 0.96 -11.76
C GLN A 29 -1.27 2.40 -11.33
N MET A 30 -0.65 3.37 -11.99
CA MET A 30 -0.98 4.79 -11.83
C MET A 30 -2.39 5.06 -12.36
N THR A 31 -3.25 5.60 -11.50
CA THR A 31 -4.65 5.94 -11.84
C THR A 31 -4.95 7.38 -11.50
N ASN A 32 -5.76 8.04 -12.33
CA ASN A 32 -6.31 9.37 -12.04
C ASN A 32 -7.24 9.34 -10.82
N ARG A 33 -7.41 10.51 -10.20
CA ARG A 33 -8.32 10.68 -9.05
C ARG A 33 -9.77 10.40 -9.45
N GLY A 34 -10.57 9.93 -8.48
CA GLY A 34 -12.00 9.63 -8.68
C GLY A 34 -12.31 8.22 -9.22
N GLY A 35 -11.30 7.40 -9.51
CA GLY A 35 -11.46 5.99 -9.85
C GLY A 35 -11.57 5.05 -8.63
N LYS A 36 -11.88 3.77 -8.90
CA LYS A 36 -12.05 2.71 -7.88
C LYS A 36 -10.73 2.30 -7.19
N GLY A 37 -9.57 2.61 -7.79
CA GLY A 37 -8.25 2.18 -7.31
C GLY A 37 -7.95 0.71 -7.63
N VAL A 38 -6.79 0.25 -7.15
CA VAL A 38 -6.28 -1.13 -7.34
C VAL A 38 -6.31 -1.92 -6.04
N LYS A 39 -6.50 -3.25 -6.11
CA LYS A 39 -6.55 -4.13 -4.94
C LYS A 39 -5.14 -4.34 -4.37
N THR A 40 -4.92 -3.97 -3.11
CA THR A 40 -3.61 -4.05 -2.44
C THR A 40 -3.41 -5.34 -1.61
N ILE A 41 -4.44 -5.77 -0.88
CA ILE A 41 -4.44 -6.95 -0.02
C ILE A 41 -5.78 -7.70 -0.15
N SER A 42 -5.75 -9.00 0.06
CA SER A 42 -6.98 -9.79 0.25
C SER A 42 -7.39 -9.75 1.72
N VAL A 43 -8.55 -9.16 1.99
CA VAL A 43 -9.19 -9.19 3.31
C VAL A 43 -9.88 -10.55 3.47
N THR A 44 -9.47 -11.29 4.50
CA THR A 44 -10.03 -12.57 4.94
C THR A 44 -10.15 -12.55 6.46
N GLU A 45 -10.81 -13.52 7.08
CA GLU A 45 -10.85 -13.62 8.54
C GLU A 45 -9.44 -13.71 9.16
N LYS A 46 -8.49 -14.33 8.46
CA LYS A 46 -7.10 -14.46 8.91
C LYS A 46 -6.38 -13.11 8.87
N THR A 47 -6.47 -12.38 7.76
CA THR A 47 -5.74 -11.11 7.60
C THR A 47 -6.44 -9.96 8.31
N GLY A 48 -7.76 -9.98 8.34
CA GLY A 48 -8.60 -8.89 8.80
C GLY A 48 -8.56 -7.67 7.88
N SER A 49 -9.31 -6.64 8.26
CA SER A 49 -9.46 -5.37 7.55
C SER A 49 -8.14 -4.63 7.39
N LEU A 50 -8.00 -3.90 6.29
CA LEU A 50 -6.87 -3.00 6.06
C LEU A 50 -6.96 -1.81 7.03
N VAL A 51 -5.90 -1.57 7.81
CA VAL A 51 -5.86 -0.50 8.81
C VAL A 51 -5.01 0.67 8.34
N SER A 52 -3.89 0.39 7.68
CA SER A 52 -2.96 1.44 7.25
C SER A 52 -2.30 1.12 5.92
N ILE A 53 -1.99 2.18 5.20
CA ILE A 53 -1.21 2.15 3.98
C ILE A 53 -0.30 3.38 3.94
N LYS A 54 0.98 3.18 3.64
CA LYS A 54 1.98 4.24 3.63
C LYS A 54 3.03 3.98 2.55
N ASN A 55 3.49 5.03 1.88
CA ASN A 55 4.73 4.96 1.13
C ASN A 55 5.91 4.98 2.12
N VAL A 56 6.85 4.07 1.95
CA VAL A 56 8.02 3.91 2.79
C VAL A 56 9.26 3.88 1.92
N SER A 57 10.38 4.32 2.49
CA SER A 57 11.70 4.19 1.87
C SER A 57 12.66 3.64 2.91
N ASP A 58 13.70 2.93 2.47
CA ASP A 58 14.75 2.42 3.38
C ASP A 58 15.75 3.50 3.78
N ARG A 59 15.62 4.70 3.21
CA ARG A 59 16.43 5.85 3.60
C ARG A 59 16.01 6.29 5.00
N MET A 60 16.79 5.88 5.99
CA MET A 60 16.76 6.45 7.33
C MET A 60 17.27 7.89 7.24
N THR A 61 16.38 8.84 6.98
CA THR A 61 16.67 10.29 7.08
C THR A 61 15.57 10.94 7.89
#